data_AF-A0A7R9YN74-F1
#
_entry.id   AF-A0A7R9YN74-F1
#
_cell.length_a   1.000
_cell.length_b   1.000
_cell.length_c   1.000
_cell.angle_alpha   90.00
_cell.angle_beta   90.00
_cell.angle_gamma   90.00
#
_symmetry.space_group_name_H-M   'P 1'
#
loop_
_entity.id
_entity.type
_entity.pdbx_description
1 polymer ?
#
loop_
_entity_poly.entity_id
_entity_poly.type
_entity_poly.pdbx_seq_one_letter_code
_entity_poly.pdbx_strand_id
1 'polypeptide(L)'
;LTARTLASVRVRGHAPPPIVVSKRDSDADVEAAWLALRAAFSRERSCLILHHRNHYSLIFAMREWNRPPAPVAGVASDGPETNPASSPSATVERKRQVLTARKGQRPTAWIEWAEVHRTLSAWAG
;
A
#
# COMPACT_ATOMS: atom_id res chain seq x y z
N LEU A 1 6.00 10.49 18.10
CA LEU A 1 5.57 9.15 17.63
C LEU A 1 6.74 8.48 16.93
N THR A 2 7.31 7.43 17.54
CA THR A 2 8.53 6.75 17.08
C THR A 2 8.16 5.48 16.34
N ALA A 3 8.36 5.45 15.02
CA ALA A 3 8.35 4.21 14.27
C ALA A 3 9.49 3.32 14.79
N ARG A 4 9.15 2.22 15.47
CA ARG A 4 10.13 1.24 15.94
C ARG A 4 10.38 0.24 14.83
N THR A 5 11.60 0.26 14.29
CA THR A 5 12.10 -0.81 13.43
C THR A 5 12.12 -2.13 14.20
N LEU A 6 11.76 -3.23 13.53
CA LEU A 6 12.04 -4.58 14.02
C LEU A 6 13.54 -4.66 14.30
N ALA A 7 13.87 -5.03 15.54
CA ALA A 7 15.14 -4.78 16.21
C ALA A 7 15.27 -3.35 16.75
N SER A 8 15.23 -3.25 18.08
CA SER A 8 15.72 -2.16 18.93
C SER A 8 17.20 -1.80 18.72
N VAL A 9 17.80 -2.27 17.62
CA VAL A 9 19.14 -1.97 17.15
C VAL A 9 19.01 -0.82 16.18
N ARG A 10 19.40 0.39 16.62
CA ARG A 10 19.73 1.46 15.67
C ARG A 10 20.85 0.93 14.80
N VAL A 11 20.55 0.59 13.54
CA VAL A 11 21.59 0.38 12.54
C VAL A 11 22.32 1.71 12.44
N ARG A 12 23.58 1.76 12.93
CA ARG A 12 24.39 2.98 12.92
C ARG A 12 24.39 3.58 11.50
N GLY A 13 23.99 4.84 11.38
CA GLY A 13 24.15 5.63 10.16
C GLY A 13 22.90 5.86 9.32
N HIS A 14 21.77 5.18 9.55
CA HIS A 14 20.56 5.42 8.76
C HIS A 14 19.31 5.62 9.61
N ALA A 15 18.64 6.77 9.40
CA ALA A 15 17.32 7.00 9.97
C ALA A 15 16.33 5.96 9.41
N PRO A 16 15.49 5.38 10.28
CA PRO A 16 14.44 4.48 9.83
C PRO A 16 13.50 5.22 8.88
N PRO A 17 12.98 4.57 7.83
CA PRO A 17 12.00 5.21 6.97
C PRO A 17 10.77 5.61 7.81
N PRO A 18 10.21 6.82 7.63
CA PRO A 18 9.13 7.35 8.46
C PRO A 18 7.77 6.75 8.06
N ILE A 19 7.69 5.41 8.00
CA ILE A 19 6.45 4.70 7.69
C ILE A 19 5.70 4.57 9.03
N VAL A 20 4.75 5.47 9.25
CA VAL A 20 3.87 5.45 10.41
C VAL A 20 2.52 4.92 9.95
N VAL A 21 2.00 3.92 10.68
CA VAL A 21 0.68 3.36 10.45
C VAL A 21 -0.07 3.21 11.76
N SER A 22 -1.37 3.46 11.75
CA SER A 22 -2.26 3.36 12.90
C SER A 22 -3.64 2.88 12.46
N LYS A 23 -4.38 2.26 13.39
CA LYS A 23 -5.78 1.85 13.16
C LYS A 23 -6.72 3.05 12.95
N ARG A 24 -6.27 4.26 13.28
CA ARG A 24 -7.03 5.52 13.20
C ARG A 24 -6.56 6.41 12.04
N ASP A 25 -5.75 5.87 11.13
CA ASP A 25 -5.29 6.60 9.96
C ASP A 25 -6.47 7.00 9.06
N SER A 26 -6.51 8.26 8.66
CA SER A 26 -7.38 8.74 7.61
C SER A 26 -6.91 8.28 6.23
N ASP A 27 -7.71 8.48 5.18
CA ASP A 27 -7.29 8.17 3.80
C ASP A 27 -6.00 8.93 3.41
N ALA A 28 -5.83 10.15 3.91
CA ALA A 28 -4.62 10.95 3.70
C ALA A 28 -3.39 10.36 4.43
N ASP A 29 -3.58 9.80 5.62
CA ASP A 29 -2.50 9.13 6.37
C ASP A 29 -2.10 7.82 5.69
N VAL A 30 -3.09 7.04 5.19
CA VAL A 30 -2.85 5.82 4.42
C VAL A 30 -2.09 6.13 3.12
N GLU A 31 -2.40 7.26 2.47
CA GLU A 31 -1.66 7.78 1.32
C GLU A 31 -0.21 8.12 1.68
N ALA A 32 -0.02 8.92 2.73
CA ALA A 32 1.31 9.32 3.19
C ALA A 32 2.17 8.10 3.56
N ALA A 33 1.58 7.10 4.21
CA ALA A 33 2.25 5.85 4.55
C ALA A 33 2.66 5.05 3.30
N TRP A 34 1.83 5.01 2.25
CA TRP A 34 2.19 4.39 0.97
C TRP A 34 3.37 5.10 0.30
N LEU A 35 3.35 6.43 0.28
CA LEU A 35 4.45 7.23 -0.29
C LEU A 35 5.76 7.03 0.49
N ALA A 36 5.70 6.99 1.82
CA ALA A 36 6.84 6.69 2.67
C ALA A 36 7.39 5.27 2.41
N LEU A 37 6.49 4.28 2.23
CA LEU A 37 6.87 2.92 1.90
C LEU A 37 7.57 2.82 0.55
N ARG A 38 7.03 3.48 -0.49
CA ARG A 38 7.66 3.56 -1.82
C ARG A 38 9.03 4.21 -1.76
N ALA A 39 9.14 5.35 -1.07
CA ALA A 39 10.41 6.03 -0.90
C ALA A 39 11.43 5.12 -0.20
N ALA A 40 11.01 4.38 0.82
CA ALA A 40 11.86 3.42 1.52
C ALA A 40 12.30 2.24 0.64
N PHE A 41 11.39 1.69 -0.18
CA PHE A 41 11.69 0.60 -1.10
C PHE A 41 12.69 0.99 -2.18
N SER A 42 12.62 2.23 -2.65
CA SER A 42 13.54 2.76 -3.68
C SER A 42 14.91 3.17 -3.13
N ARG A 43 15.16 3.09 -1.81
CA ARG A 43 16.48 3.42 -1.25
C ARG A 43 17.51 2.36 -1.62
N GLU A 44 18.62 2.80 -2.19
CA GLU A 44 19.75 1.93 -2.50
C GLU A 44 20.27 1.21 -1.25
N ARG A 45 20.84 0.00 -1.46
CA ARG A 45 21.48 -0.81 -0.42
C ARG A 45 20.59 -1.07 0.80
N SER A 46 19.27 -1.06 0.60
CA SER A 46 18.30 -1.37 1.64
C SER A 46 17.33 -2.43 1.14
N CYS A 47 16.75 -3.16 2.10
CA CYS A 47 15.64 -4.06 1.83
C CYS A 47 14.58 -3.86 2.91
N LEU A 48 13.33 -4.16 2.56
CA LEU A 48 12.21 -4.08 3.48
C LEU A 48 11.75 -5.49 3.83
N ILE A 49 11.61 -5.75 5.13
CA ILE A 49 11.04 -6.98 5.66
C ILE A 49 9.64 -6.66 6.18
N LEU A 50 8.65 -7.39 5.69
CA LEU A 50 7.29 -7.37 6.19
C LEU A 50 7.13 -8.42 7.29
N HIS A 51 6.61 -7.99 8.44
CA HIS A 51 6.22 -8.89 9.51
C HIS A 51 4.75 -9.28 9.35
N HIS A 52 4.52 -10.55 9.08
CA HIS A 52 3.22 -11.18 9.17
C HIS A 52 3.05 -11.81 10.56
N ARG A 53 1.83 -12.21 10.91
CA ARG A 53 1.49 -12.74 12.25
C ARG A 53 2.46 -13.79 12.81
N ASN A 54 2.97 -14.69 11.97
CA ASN A 54 3.84 -15.81 12.39
C ASN A 54 5.08 -15.98 11.48
N HIS A 55 5.42 -15.01 10.63
CA HIS A 55 6.58 -15.11 9.73
C HIS A 55 7.05 -13.74 9.23
N TYR A 56 8.32 -13.67 8.86
CA TYR A 56 8.92 -12.51 8.21
C TYR A 56 9.17 -12.83 6.74
N SER A 57 8.99 -11.84 5.86
CA SER A 57 9.18 -11.99 4.42
C SER A 57 9.74 -10.70 3.83
N LEU A 58 10.52 -10.80 2.76
CA LEU A 58 10.98 -9.62 2.02
C LEU A 58 9.85 -9.05 1.16
N ILE A 59 9.86 -7.74 0.98
CA ILE A 59 9.12 -7.09 -0.10
C ILE A 59 10.03 -7.09 -1.33
N PHE A 60 9.61 -7.78 -2.39
CA PHE A 60 10.41 -7.97 -3.60
C PHE A 60 10.08 -6.95 -4.70
N ALA A 61 8.83 -6.50 -4.77
CA ALA A 61 8.36 -5.54 -5.76
C ALA A 61 7.14 -4.77 -5.24
N MET A 62 6.86 -3.63 -5.87
CA MET A 62 5.67 -2.82 -5.64
C MET A 62 5.04 -2.45 -6.98
N ARG A 63 3.72 -2.29 -6.99
CA ARG A 63 2.99 -1.79 -8.16
C ARG A 63 1.81 -0.94 -7.74
N GLU A 64 1.53 0.07 -8.55
CA GLU A 64 0.33 0.89 -8.43
C GLU A 64 -0.24 1.20 -9.81
N TRP A 65 -1.57 1.27 -9.91
CA TRP A 65 -2.24 1.75 -11.12
C TRP A 65 -3.62 2.30 -10.78
N ASN A 66 -4.11 3.15 -11.67
CA ASN A 66 -5.48 3.65 -11.62
C ASN A 66 -6.41 2.59 -12.21
N ARG A 67 -7.40 2.13 -11.44
CA ARG A 67 -8.46 1.29 -11.94
C ARG A 67 -9.54 2.18 -12.56
N PRO A 68 -10.01 1.87 -13.78
CA PRO A 68 -11.18 2.56 -14.31
C PRO A 68 -12.38 2.33 -13.39
N PRO A 69 -13.29 3.32 -13.28
CA PRO A 69 -14.52 3.14 -12.52
C PRO A 69 -15.29 1.94 -13.07
N ALA A 70 -15.91 1.16 -12.18
CA ALA A 70 -16.74 0.05 -12.62
C ALA A 70 -17.79 0.56 -13.61
N PRO A 71 -18.05 -0.15 -14.73
CA PRO A 71 -19.15 0.22 -15.61
C PRO A 71 -20.42 0.24 -14.76
N VAL A 72 -21.09 1.39 -14.73
CA VAL A 72 -22.38 1.52 -14.05
C VAL A 72 -23.34 0.52 -14.69
N ALA A 73 -23.68 -0.54 -13.96
CA ALA A 73 -24.63 -1.53 -14.43
C ALA A 73 -25.99 -0.84 -14.59
N GLY A 74 -26.36 -0.49 -15.82
CA GLY A 74 -27.70 0.04 -16.12
C GLY A 74 -27.81 1.13 -17.18
N VAL A 75 -26.72 1.69 -17.73
CA VAL A 75 -26.86 2.66 -18.84
C VAL A 75 -26.77 1.90 -20.15
N ALA A 76 -27.92 1.42 -20.64
CA ALA A 76 -28.08 0.98 -22.01
C ALA A 76 -27.75 2.17 -22.94
N SER A 77 -26.66 2.05 -23.68
CA SER A 77 -26.25 3.02 -24.69
C SER A 77 -27.12 2.85 -25.93
N ASP A 78 -28.18 3.64 -26.02
CA ASP A 78 -28.88 3.92 -27.28
C ASP A 78 -29.15 5.42 -27.35
N GLY A 79 -28.55 6.11 -28.33
CA GLY A 79 -28.89 7.50 -28.69
C GLY A 79 -27.72 8.51 -28.62
N PRO A 80 -27.67 9.48 -29.55
CA PRO A 80 -26.46 10.24 -29.85
C PRO A 80 -26.20 11.39 -28.89
N GLU A 81 -24.91 11.54 -28.58
CA GLU A 81 -24.19 12.69 -28.05
C GLU A 81 -25.02 13.94 -27.68
N THR A 82 -25.30 14.08 -26.39
CA THR A 82 -25.46 15.41 -25.77
C THR A 82 -24.60 15.45 -24.53
N ASN A 83 -23.61 16.35 -24.56
CA ASN A 83 -22.73 16.70 -23.45
C ASN A 83 -23.59 17.21 -22.26
N PRO A 84 -23.34 16.74 -21.03
CA PRO A 84 -23.51 17.58 -19.87
C PRO A 84 -22.18 17.72 -19.14
N ALA A 85 -21.65 18.94 -19.17
CA ALA A 85 -20.71 19.39 -18.17
C ALA A 85 -21.31 19.14 -16.77
N SER A 86 -20.48 18.63 -15.86
CA SER A 86 -20.75 18.45 -14.42
C SER A 86 -21.42 17.13 -14.02
N SER A 87 -20.65 16.04 -14.01
CA SER A 87 -20.92 14.89 -13.14
C SER A 87 -19.71 14.65 -12.24
N PRO A 88 -19.93 14.27 -10.96
CA PRO A 88 -18.89 14.31 -9.94
C PRO A 88 -17.76 13.38 -10.36
N SER A 89 -16.55 13.90 -10.31
CA SER A 89 -15.29 13.20 -10.51
C SER A 89 -15.39 11.77 -9.99
N ALA A 90 -15.59 10.81 -10.90
CA ALA A 90 -15.59 9.40 -10.55
C ALA A 90 -14.21 9.13 -9.95
N THR A 91 -14.17 8.95 -8.63
CA THR A 91 -12.93 8.76 -7.89
C THR A 91 -12.25 7.52 -8.45
N VAL A 92 -11.18 7.76 -9.21
CA VAL A 92 -10.40 6.71 -9.85
C VAL A 92 -9.85 5.82 -8.73
N GLU A 93 -10.36 4.59 -8.65
CA GLU A 93 -9.96 3.63 -7.61
C GLU A 93 -8.48 3.27 -7.83
N ARG A 94 -7.58 3.69 -6.94
CA ARG A 94 -6.16 3.40 -7.09
C ARG A 94 -5.82 2.06 -6.45
N LYS A 95 -5.28 1.14 -7.25
CA LYS A 95 -4.85 -0.17 -6.80
C LYS A 95 -3.38 -0.16 -6.44
N ARG A 96 -3.02 -0.71 -5.27
CA ARG A 96 -1.66 -0.71 -4.71
C ARG A 96 -1.34 -2.04 -4.09
N GLN A 97 -0.25 -2.66 -4.52
CA GLN A 97 0.11 -3.98 -4.06
C GLN A 97 1.62 -4.12 -3.85
N VAL A 98 1.99 -5.01 -2.94
CA VAL A 98 3.38 -5.43 -2.71
C VAL A 98 3.52 -6.92 -3.02
N LEU A 99 4.61 -7.29 -3.69
CA LEU A 99 4.99 -8.67 -3.92
C LEU A 99 5.80 -9.15 -2.72
N THR A 100 5.31 -10.21 -2.09
CA THR A 100 5.97 -10.84 -0.95
C THR A 100 5.87 -12.36 -1.02
N ALA A 101 6.70 -13.05 -0.24
CA ALA A 101 6.61 -14.48 -0.02
C ALA A 101 5.66 -14.77 1.16
N ARG A 102 4.78 -15.75 1.02
CA ARG A 102 4.08 -16.37 2.15
C ARG A 102 4.91 -17.52 2.71
N LYS A 103 4.66 -17.93 3.96
CA LYS A 103 5.39 -19.02 4.63
C LYS A 103 5.56 -20.24 3.72
N GLY A 104 6.81 -20.59 3.41
CA GLY A 104 7.16 -21.78 2.61
C GLY A 104 6.96 -21.65 1.10
N GLN A 105 6.59 -20.47 0.58
CA GLN A 105 6.34 -20.25 -0.84
C GLN A 105 7.41 -19.36 -1.48
N ARG A 106 7.65 -19.53 -2.79
CA ARG A 106 8.38 -18.55 -3.59
C ARG A 106 7.62 -17.21 -3.63
N PRO A 107 8.25 -16.07 -3.94
CA PRO A 107 7.58 -14.78 -4.00
C PRO A 107 6.57 -14.74 -5.15
N THR A 108 5.31 -15.06 -4.86
CA THR A 108 4.23 -15.10 -5.84
C THR A 108 3.00 -14.30 -5.42
N ALA A 109 2.94 -13.88 -4.15
CA ALA A 109 1.77 -13.24 -3.60
C ALA A 109 1.85 -11.72 -3.75
N TRP A 110 0.98 -11.16 -4.58
CA TRP A 110 0.66 -9.73 -4.58
C TRP A 110 -0.44 -9.48 -3.56
N ILE A 111 -0.10 -8.82 -2.45
CA ILE A 111 -1.07 -8.45 -1.40
C ILE A 111 -1.41 -6.97 -1.49
N GLU A 112 -2.66 -6.62 -1.19
CA GLU A 112 -3.14 -5.24 -1.24
C GLU A 112 -2.50 -4.39 -0.14
N TRP A 113 -2.25 -3.11 -0.44
CA TRP A 113 -1.73 -2.17 0.56
C TRP A 113 -2.63 -2.08 1.80
N ALA A 114 -3.95 -2.15 1.63
CA ALA A 114 -4.90 -2.18 2.75
C ALA A 114 -4.71 -3.39 3.68
N GLU A 115 -4.27 -4.55 3.16
CA GLU A 115 -3.94 -5.72 3.97
C GLU A 115 -2.64 -5.52 4.75
N VAL A 116 -1.61 -4.97 4.09
CA VAL A 116 -0.33 -4.64 4.71
C VAL A 116 -0.53 -3.63 5.83
N HIS A 117 -1.23 -2.53 5.55
CA HIS A 117 -1.53 -1.47 6.50
C HIS A 117 -2.25 -2.02 7.74
N ARG A 118 -3.34 -2.77 7.56
CA ARG A 118 -4.05 -3.43 8.68
C ARG A 118 -3.17 -4.36 9.49
N THR A 119 -2.32 -5.13 8.82
CA THR A 119 -1.42 -6.09 9.49
C THR A 119 -0.43 -5.34 10.38
N LEU A 120 0.18 -4.28 9.85
CA LEU A 120 1.16 -3.47 10.58
C LEU A 120 0.50 -2.61 11.67
N SER A 121 -0.69 -2.06 11.44
CA SER A 121 -1.42 -1.25 12.42
C SER A 121 -2.01 -2.08 13.58
N ALA A 122 -2.21 -3.38 13.37
CA ALA A 122 -2.67 -4.32 14.39
C ALA A 122 -1.55 -4.86 15.26
N TRP A 123 -0.30 -4.66 14.87
CA TRP A 123 0.85 -5.12 15.63
C TRP A 123 1.10 -4.22 16.85
N ALA A 124 1.18 -4.81 18.03
CA ALA A 124 1.35 -4.10 19.29
C ALA A 124 2.81 -3.81 19.65
N GLY A 125 3.78 -4.34 18.89
CA GLY A 125 5.17 -4.42 19.32
C GLY A 125 5.42 -5.69 20.11
#